data_AF-A0A835HLR8-F1
#
_entry.id   AF-A0A835HLR8-F1
#
_cell.length_a   1.000
_cell.length_b   1.000
_cell.length_c   1.000
_cell.angle_alpha   90.00
_cell.angle_beta   90.00
_cell.angle_gamma   90.00
#
_symmetry.space_group_name_H-M   'P 1'
#
loop_
_entity.id
_entity.type
_entity.pdbx_description
1 polymer ?
#
loop_
_entity_poly.entity_id
_entity_poly.type
_entity_poly.pdbx_seq_one_letter_code
_entity_poly.pdbx_strand_id
1 'polypeptide(L)'
;VEQLHKIFKLCGSPSRGLLRKSKLPHATIFKPQQPYSDVCADTFKESPRVCFGAHGDAALLIPRSWNRRFRLKSEFFRTKPLACDPSSLPRYPPSKEFDAKVRDEEARRYI
;
A
#
# COMPACT_ATOMS: atom_id res chain seq x y z
N VAL A 1 3.94 15.91 9.89
CA VAL A 1 5.27 15.67 9.27
C VAL A 1 5.68 14.20 9.32
N GLU A 2 5.43 13.48 10.41
CA GLU A 2 5.89 12.08 10.59
C GLU A 2 5.45 11.08 9.50
N GLN A 3 4.21 11.18 9.01
CA GLN A 3 3.71 10.23 8.00
C GLN A 3 4.46 10.32 6.68
N LEU A 4 4.80 11.53 6.23
CA LEU A 4 5.60 11.72 5.01
C LEU A 4 7.00 11.14 5.15
N HIS A 5 7.60 11.26 6.34
CA HIS A 5 8.89 10.65 6.63
C HIS A 5 8.83 9.13 6.61
N LYS A 6 7.77 8.52 7.15
CA LYS A 6 7.52 7.07 7.06
C LYS A 6 7.34 6.62 5.62
N ILE A 7 6.61 7.39 4.81
CA ILE A 7 6.44 7.12 3.37
C ILE A 7 7.78 7.20 2.65
N PHE A 8 8.57 8.26 2.83
CA PHE A 8 9.85 8.39 2.13
C PHE A 8 10.89 7.37 2.58
N LYS A 9 10.88 6.95 3.85
CA LYS A 9 11.74 5.86 4.32
C LYS A 9 11.46 4.53 3.64
N LEU A 10 10.21 4.27 3.24
CA LEU A 10 9.82 3.03 2.58
C LEU A 10 9.97 3.14 1.06
N CYS A 11 9.36 4.18 0.47
CA CYS A 11 9.21 4.38 -0.97
C CYS A 11 10.36 5.15 -1.62
N GLY A 12 11.35 5.58 -0.84
CA GLY A 12 12.38 6.51 -1.26
C GLY A 12 11.91 7.97 -1.36
N SER A 13 12.89 8.88 -1.44
CA SER A 13 12.60 10.29 -1.62
C SER A 13 12.14 10.60 -3.04
N PRO A 14 11.06 11.39 -3.23
CA PRO A 14 10.59 11.76 -4.56
C PRO A 14 11.64 12.57 -5.32
N SER A 15 11.72 12.34 -6.63
CA SER A 15 12.62 13.10 -7.50
C SER A 15 12.20 14.57 -7.57
N ARG A 16 13.17 15.49 -7.79
CA ARG A 16 12.87 16.93 -7.92
C ARG A 16 11.86 17.22 -9.04
N GLY A 17 11.86 16.42 -10.11
CA GLY A 17 10.93 16.58 -11.22
C GLY A 17 9.48 16.23 -10.85
N LEU A 18 9.27 15.18 -10.03
CA LEU A 18 7.94 14.79 -9.56
C LEU A 18 7.37 15.81 -8.56
N LEU A 19 8.19 16.27 -7.61
CA LEU A 19 7.82 17.32 -6.64
C LEU A 19 7.42 18.65 -7.30
N ARG A 20 8.09 19.03 -8.40
CA ARG A 20 7.73 20.26 -9.13
C ARG A 20 6.39 20.14 -9.85
N LYS A 21 6.06 18.95 -10.37
CA LYS A 21 4.79 18.69 -11.08
C LYS A 21 3.60 18.59 -10.13
N SER A 22 3.81 18.16 -8.88
CA SER A 22 2.71 17.91 -7.93
C SER A 22 2.08 19.17 -7.32
N LYS A 23 2.62 20.38 -7.57
CA LYS A 23 2.11 21.68 -7.07
C LYS A 23 1.70 21.65 -5.58
N LEU A 24 2.41 20.87 -4.75
CA LEU A 24 2.02 20.70 -3.36
C LEU A 24 2.27 21.99 -2.56
N PRO A 25 1.29 22.50 -1.80
CA PRO A 25 1.53 23.59 -0.88
C PRO A 25 2.61 23.16 0.13
N HIS A 26 3.56 24.05 0.40
CA HIS A 26 4.70 23.82 1.31
C HIS A 26 5.66 22.68 0.96
N ALA A 27 5.77 22.30 -0.33
CA ALA A 27 6.66 21.22 -0.80
C ALA A 27 8.13 21.34 -0.34
N THR A 28 8.62 22.55 -0.10
CA THR A 28 9.98 22.81 0.40
C THR A 28 10.19 22.42 1.86
N ILE A 29 9.14 22.46 2.70
CA ILE A 29 9.21 22.12 4.14
C ILE A 29 9.37 20.60 4.32
N PHE A 30 8.85 19.81 3.39
CA PHE A 30 8.86 18.35 3.46
C PHE A 30 10.06 17.72 2.77
N LYS A 31 11.02 18.51 2.29
CA LYS A 31 12.20 17.98 1.63
C LYS A 31 13.16 17.41 2.67
N PRO A 32 13.40 16.09 2.72
CA PRO A 32 14.33 15.53 3.69
C PRO A 32 15.74 16.04 3.39
N GLN A 33 16.53 16.27 4.45
CA GLN A 33 17.91 16.75 4.31
C GLN A 33 18.79 15.77 3.54
N GLN A 34 18.58 14.47 3.76
CA GLN A 34 19.20 13.40 2.97
C GLN A 34 18.11 12.63 2.21
N PRO A 35 18.32 12.30 0.92
CA PRO A 35 17.40 11.46 0.16
C PRO A 35 17.36 10.04 0.75
N TYR A 36 16.16 9.48 0.93
CA TYR A 36 15.99 8.08 1.23
C TYR A 36 16.09 7.25 -0.06
N SER A 37 16.76 6.11 0.02
CA SER A 37 16.69 5.07 -1.00
C SER A 37 15.34 4.36 -0.94
N ASP A 38 14.87 3.84 -2.08
CA ASP A 38 13.71 2.95 -2.11
C ASP A 38 14.12 1.59 -1.54
N VAL A 39 13.43 1.15 -0.49
CA VAL A 39 13.66 -0.13 0.20
C VAL A 39 12.40 -1.00 0.17
N CYS A 40 11.42 -0.67 -0.67
CA CYS A 40 10.18 -1.45 -0.79
C CYS A 40 10.45 -2.90 -1.19
N ALA A 41 11.32 -3.11 -2.19
CA ALA A 41 11.66 -4.45 -2.64
C ALA A 41 12.28 -5.30 -1.52
N ASP A 42 13.18 -4.70 -0.71
CA ASP A 42 13.83 -5.36 0.41
C ASP A 42 12.87 -5.68 1.55
N THR A 43 11.94 -4.75 1.84
CA THR A 43 10.92 -4.89 2.88
C THR A 43 9.95 -6.02 2.55
N PHE A 44 9.58 -6.15 1.28
CA PHE A 44 8.62 -7.12 0.80
C PHE A 44 9.28 -8.31 0.08
N LYS A 45 10.53 -8.63 0.39
CA LYS A 45 11.32 -9.71 -0.26
C LYS A 45 10.69 -11.11 -0.23
N GLU A 46 9.82 -11.36 0.75
CA GLU A 46 9.08 -12.63 0.88
C GLU A 46 7.81 -12.68 0.01
N SER A 47 7.44 -11.55 -0.58
CA SER A 47 6.32 -11.50 -1.52
C SER A 47 6.74 -12.06 -2.88
N PRO A 48 5.82 -12.73 -3.61
CA PRO A 48 6.08 -13.17 -4.97
C PRO A 48 6.62 -12.03 -5.84
N ARG A 49 7.62 -12.30 -6.68
CA ARG A 49 8.23 -11.29 -7.57
C ARG A 49 7.20 -10.61 -8.47
N VAL A 50 6.13 -11.31 -8.83
CA VAL A 50 5.00 -10.81 -9.61
C VAL A 50 4.16 -9.74 -8.90
N CYS A 51 4.29 -9.59 -7.56
CA CYS A 51 3.71 -8.48 -6.80
C CYS A 51 4.37 -7.14 -7.12
N PHE A 52 5.61 -7.18 -7.64
CA PHE A 52 6.36 -6.01 -8.02
C PHE A 52 6.24 -5.83 -9.54
N GLY A 53 6.19 -4.58 -9.98
CA GLY A 53 6.24 -4.29 -11.41
C GLY A 53 7.59 -4.69 -12.00
N ALA A 54 7.70 -4.64 -13.33
CA ALA A 54 8.92 -5.01 -14.08
C ALA A 54 10.21 -4.29 -13.61
N HIS A 55 10.09 -3.19 -12.86
CA HIS A 55 11.21 -2.38 -12.36
C HIS A 55 11.53 -2.61 -10.87
N GLY A 56 10.97 -3.64 -10.21
CA GLY A 56 11.14 -3.85 -8.77
C GLY A 56 10.37 -2.83 -7.90
N ASP A 57 9.77 -1.82 -8.53
CA ASP A 57 8.79 -0.95 -7.92
C ASP A 57 7.64 -1.79 -7.38
N ALA A 58 7.26 -1.58 -6.12
CA ALA A 58 6.10 -2.19 -5.51
C ALA A 58 4.80 -1.59 -6.08
N ALA A 59 4.60 -1.65 -7.40
CA ALA A 59 3.55 -0.98 -8.15
C ALA A 59 2.12 -1.37 -7.73
N LEU A 60 1.95 -2.54 -7.08
CA LEU A 60 0.70 -2.96 -6.47
C LEU A 60 0.46 -2.37 -5.08
N LEU A 61 1.52 -2.03 -4.35
CA LEU A 61 1.50 -1.47 -3.00
C LEU A 61 1.56 0.06 -3.01
N ILE A 62 2.30 0.64 -3.95
CA ILE A 62 2.42 2.09 -4.17
C ILE A 62 1.70 2.44 -5.46
N PRO A 63 0.55 3.14 -5.40
CA PRO A 63 -0.19 3.50 -6.59
C PRO A 63 0.56 4.58 -7.39
N ARG A 64 1.42 4.15 -8.32
CA ARG A 64 1.96 5.04 -9.38
C ARG A 64 0.87 5.50 -10.35
N SER A 65 -0.19 4.71 -10.50
CA SER A 65 -1.39 5.09 -11.24
C SER A 65 -2.63 4.79 -10.39
N TRP A 66 -3.54 5.76 -10.29
CA TRP A 66 -4.81 5.62 -9.57
C TRP A 66 -5.80 4.70 -10.31
N ASN A 67 -5.51 4.35 -11.57
CA ASN A 67 -6.47 3.69 -12.43
C ASN A 67 -6.61 2.19 -12.11
N ARG A 68 -7.68 1.84 -11.37
CA ARG A 68 -8.02 0.47 -10.98
C ARG A 68 -8.04 -0.50 -12.16
N ARG A 69 -8.54 -0.08 -13.33
CA ARG A 69 -8.64 -0.93 -14.53
C ARG A 69 -7.27 -1.35 -15.06
N PHE A 70 -6.27 -0.49 -14.93
CA PHE A 70 -4.92 -0.81 -15.35
C PHE A 70 -4.28 -1.83 -14.40
N ARG A 71 -4.53 -1.70 -13.10
CA ARG A 71 -4.02 -2.61 -12.06
C ARG A 71 -4.53 -4.05 -12.20
N LEU A 72 -5.80 -4.25 -12.56
CA LEU A 72 -6.35 -5.59 -12.79
C LEU A 72 -5.76 -6.32 -14.01
N LYS A 73 -5.12 -5.59 -14.93
CA LYS A 73 -4.47 -6.18 -16.12
C LYS A 73 -3.03 -6.60 -15.86
N SER A 74 -2.50 -6.40 -14.65
CA SER A 74 -1.12 -6.76 -14.34
C SER A 74 -0.92 -8.29 -14.33
N GLU A 75 0.34 -8.70 -14.53
CA GLU A 75 0.75 -10.10 -14.54
C GLU A 75 0.40 -10.81 -13.21
N PHE A 76 0.46 -10.07 -12.10
CA PHE A 76 0.10 -10.56 -10.76
C PHE A 76 -1.24 -11.31 -10.71
N PHE A 77 -2.29 -10.80 -11.37
CA PHE A 77 -3.62 -11.44 -11.34
C PHE A 77 -3.76 -12.62 -12.32
N ARG A 78 -2.73 -12.86 -13.15
CA ARG A 78 -2.74 -13.85 -14.22
C ARG A 78 -1.70 -14.97 -14.01
N THR A 79 -0.75 -14.80 -13.09
CA THR A 79 0.29 -15.79 -12.78
C THR A 79 -0.17 -16.77 -11.71
N LYS A 80 0.21 -18.04 -11.85
CA LYS A 80 -0.08 -19.08 -10.84
C LYS A 80 0.79 -18.89 -9.59
N PRO A 81 0.29 -19.21 -8.38
CA PRO A 81 -1.07 -19.65 -8.11
C PRO A 81 -2.08 -18.50 -8.23
N LEU A 82 -3.23 -18.80 -8.83
CA LEU A 82 -4.34 -17.84 -8.88
C LEU A 82 -4.97 -17.68 -7.49
N ALA A 83 -5.80 -16.67 -7.33
CA ALA A 83 -6.59 -16.50 -6.11
C ALA A 83 -7.36 -17.79 -5.77
N CYS A 84 -7.38 -18.11 -4.47
CA CYS A 84 -8.13 -19.25 -3.94
C CYS A 84 -9.64 -19.08 -4.17
N ASP A 85 -10.36 -20.20 -4.26
CA ASP A 85 -11.81 -20.16 -4.38
C ASP A 85 -12.44 -19.51 -3.13
N PRO A 86 -13.45 -18.62 -3.27
CA PRO A 86 -14.08 -17.97 -2.13
C PRO A 86 -14.63 -18.93 -1.07
N SER A 87 -15.01 -20.16 -1.44
CA SER A 87 -15.49 -21.18 -0.49
C SER A 87 -14.39 -21.74 0.41
N SER A 88 -13.13 -21.63 -0.01
CA SER A 88 -11.96 -22.05 0.80
C SER A 88 -11.55 -21.02 1.84
N LEU A 89 -12.09 -19.80 1.76
CA LEU A 89 -11.78 -18.73 2.71
C LEU A 89 -12.44 -19.01 4.07
N PRO A 90 -11.77 -18.68 5.18
CA PRO A 90 -12.38 -18.76 6.50
C PRO A 90 -13.62 -17.85 6.58
N ARG A 91 -14.70 -18.38 7.15
CA ARG A 91 -15.91 -17.59 7.43
C ARG A 91 -15.71 -16.78 8.70
N TYR A 92 -15.72 -15.46 8.53
CA TYR A 92 -15.71 -14.53 9.65
C TYR A 92 -17.14 -14.06 9.97
N PRO A 93 -17.43 -13.72 11.24
CA PRO A 93 -18.65 -13.00 11.58
C PRO A 93 -18.68 -11.66 10.82
N PRO A 94 -19.87 -11.05 10.65
CA PRO A 94 -20.01 -9.76 9.99
C PRO A 94 -18.97 -8.75 10.51
N SER A 95 -18.11 -8.29 9.61
CA SER A 95 -16.95 -7.45 9.91
C SER A 95 -17.10 -6.05 9.34
N LYS A 96 -18.33 -5.62 9.02
CA LYS A 96 -18.56 -4.21 8.71
C LYS A 96 -18.22 -3.40 9.94
N GLU A 97 -17.67 -2.21 9.73
CA GLU A 97 -17.22 -1.35 10.82
C GLU A 97 -18.33 -1.12 11.86
N PHE A 98 -19.58 -1.02 11.43
CA PHE A 98 -20.74 -0.93 12.32
C PHE A 98 -20.92 -2.20 13.18
N ASP A 99 -20.93 -3.38 12.58
CA ASP A 99 -21.08 -4.66 13.27
C ASP A 99 -19.90 -4.96 14.22
N ALA A 100 -18.71 -4.48 13.89
CA ALA A 100 -17.54 -4.54 14.77
C ALA A 100 -17.69 -3.59 15.96
N LYS A 101 -18.12 -2.33 15.74
CA LYS A 101 -18.34 -1.34 16.80
C LYS A 101 -19.41 -1.77 17.79
N VAL A 102 -20.52 -2.33 17.33
CA VAL A 102 -21.61 -2.81 18.20
C VAL A 102 -21.09 -3.92 19.14
N ARG A 103 -20.31 -4.88 18.62
CA ARG A 103 -19.73 -5.96 19.44
C ARG A 103 -18.74 -5.45 20.48
N ASP A 104 -17.86 -4.51 20.11
CA ASP A 104 -16.91 -3.90 21.04
C ASP A 104 -17.64 -3.12 22.16
N GLU A 105 -18.75 -2.45 21.83
CA GLU A 105 -19.56 -1.73 22.81
C GLU A 105 -20.32 -2.69 23.74
N GLU A 106 -20.91 -3.75 23.20
CA GLU A 106 -21.53 -4.82 23.98
C GLU A 106 -20.52 -5.49 24.92
N ALA A 107 -19.33 -5.85 24.43
CA ALA A 107 -18.27 -6.46 25.24
C ALA A 107 -17.82 -5.57 26.41
N ARG A 108 -17.81 -4.24 26.24
CA ARG A 108 -17.50 -3.28 27.32
C ARG A 108 -18.60 -3.18 28.38
N ARG A 109 -19.84 -3.56 28.08
CA ARG A 109 -20.95 -3.57 29.07
C ARG A 109 -20.91 -4.77 30.00
N TYR A 110 -20.12 -5.79 29.65
CA TYR A 110 -19.94 -7.01 30.45
C TYR A 110 -18.67 -6.99 31.32
N ILE A 111 -17.97 -5.85 31.38
CA ILE A 111 -16.85 -5.55 32.30
C ILE A 111 -17.35 -4.56 33.34
#